data_AF-F8PLW6-F1
#
_entry.id   AF-F8PLW6-F1
#
_cell.length_a   1.000
_cell.length_b   1.000
_cell.length_c   1.000
_cell.angle_alpha   90.00
_cell.angle_beta   90.00
_cell.angle_gamma   90.00
#
_symmetry.space_group_name_H-M   'P 1'
#
loop_
_entity.id
_entity.type
_entity.pdbx_description
1 polymer ?
#
loop_
_entity_poly.entity_id
_entity_poly.type
_entity_poly.pdbx_seq_one_letter_code
_entity_poly.pdbx_strand_id
1 'polypeptide(L)'
;MTKGLWRLVSGAEKCPGTDTEAIEKWELRAEKAAGALYLNVTKEQRIHLDGIIDDPVKIWEKLEIVHVSKKPGTRFNAYDDFFSIRKKEDESLQSLMTRIDEGMHQIQNLCPTGFSLSELDNELTCMAMI
;
A
#
# COMPACT_ATOMS: atom_id res chain seq x y z
N MET A 1 1.31 14.03 -7.63
CA MET A 1 1.93 13.51 -6.39
C MET A 1 3.05 14.45 -5.97
N THR A 2 2.96 15.08 -4.81
CA THR A 2 3.96 16.05 -4.33
C THR A 2 5.23 15.30 -3.94
N LYS A 3 6.33 15.50 -4.68
CA LYS A 3 7.61 14.82 -4.43
C LYS A 3 8.08 15.12 -2.99
N GLY A 4 8.53 14.09 -2.26
CA GLY A 4 9.15 14.24 -0.94
C GLY A 4 8.22 14.17 0.29
N LEU A 5 6.92 13.90 0.12
CA LEU A 5 5.99 13.69 1.26
C LEU A 5 5.79 12.21 1.62
N TRP A 6 6.19 11.28 0.73
CA TRP A 6 5.95 9.85 0.93
C TRP A 6 6.54 9.30 2.23
N ARG A 7 7.78 9.70 2.57
CA ARG A 7 8.44 9.24 3.81
C ARG A 7 7.68 9.62 5.08
N LEU A 8 6.95 10.74 5.04
CA LEU A 8 6.11 11.19 6.14
C LEU A 8 4.83 10.36 6.19
N VAL A 9 4.12 10.23 5.05
CA VAL A 9 2.85 9.49 4.95
C VAL A 9 3.05 8.00 5.29
N SER A 10 4.18 7.40 4.90
CA SER A 10 4.51 6.01 5.21
C SER A 10 4.97 5.79 6.65
N GLY A 11 4.99 6.84 7.49
CA GLY A 11 5.46 6.79 8.88
C GLY A 11 6.99 6.59 9.05
N ALA A 12 7.77 6.63 7.96
CA ALA A 12 9.21 6.42 8.01
C ALA A 12 9.97 7.66 8.56
N GLU A 13 9.39 8.86 8.40
CA GLU A 13 9.88 10.12 8.95
C GLU A 13 9.06 10.49 10.19
N LYS A 14 9.65 10.33 11.38
CA LYS A 14 9.00 10.68 12.66
C LYS A 14 9.20 12.16 12.99
N CYS A 15 8.27 12.72 13.76
CA CYS A 15 8.37 14.08 14.26
C CYS A 15 9.68 14.26 15.08
N PRO A 16 10.49 15.30 14.80
CA PRO A 16 11.69 15.60 15.58
C PRO A 16 11.29 16.03 17.01
N GLY A 17 11.92 15.46 18.04
CA GLY A 17 11.44 15.61 19.42
C GLY A 17 11.96 16.82 20.21
N THR A 18 12.92 17.58 19.69
CA THR A 18 13.73 18.52 20.51
C THR A 18 13.92 19.92 19.94
N ASP A 19 13.65 20.14 18.65
CA ASP A 19 13.88 21.42 17.99
C ASP A 19 12.56 21.99 17.48
N THR A 20 12.14 23.12 18.03
CA THR A 20 10.86 23.77 17.71
C THR A 20 10.76 24.15 16.23
N GLU A 21 11.84 24.64 15.61
CA GLU A 21 11.82 25.02 14.19
C GLU A 21 11.68 23.79 13.29
N ALA A 22 12.36 22.69 13.66
CA ALA A 22 12.23 21.42 12.97
C ALA A 22 10.84 20.80 13.14
N ILE A 23 10.21 20.96 14.32
CA ILE A 23 8.83 20.51 14.58
C ILE A 23 7.85 21.27 13.69
N GLU A 24 7.86 22.60 13.71
CA GLU A 24 6.96 23.43 12.89
C GLU A 24 7.09 23.10 11.40
N LYS A 25 8.32 22.90 10.92
CA LYS A 25 8.58 22.52 9.53
C LYS A 25 8.06 21.12 9.20
N TRP A 26 8.13 20.19 10.14
CA TRP A 26 7.59 18.84 9.99
C TRP A 26 6.05 18.87 10.00
N GLU A 27 5.43 19.59 10.93
CA GLU A 27 3.97 19.77 11.04
C GLU A 27 3.39 20.40 9.78
N LEU A 28 4.00 21.47 9.26
CA LEU A 28 3.57 22.09 8.00
C LEU A 28 3.63 21.10 6.81
N ARG A 29 4.59 20.18 6.81
CA ARG A 29 4.67 19.11 5.79
C ARG A 29 3.62 18.03 6.03
N ALA A 30 3.32 17.71 7.29
CA ALA A 30 2.28 16.75 7.66
C ALA A 30 0.90 17.27 7.23
N GLU A 31 0.57 18.53 7.51
CA GLU A 31 -0.67 19.17 7.06
C GLU A 31 -0.80 19.17 5.54
N LYS A 32 0.28 19.52 4.82
CA LYS A 32 0.30 19.47 3.35
C LYS A 32 0.07 18.05 2.82
N ALA A 33 0.64 17.04 3.48
CA ALA A 33 0.43 15.64 3.12
C ALA A 33 -1.02 15.20 3.36
N ALA A 34 -1.59 15.57 4.51
CA ALA A 34 -2.96 15.25 4.90
C ALA A 34 -3.96 15.90 3.95
N GLY A 35 -3.79 17.20 3.67
CA GLY A 35 -4.61 17.92 2.69
C GLY A 35 -4.50 17.33 1.28
N ALA A 36 -3.30 16.93 0.85
CA ALA A 36 -3.12 16.26 -0.43
C ALA A 36 -3.87 14.92 -0.48
N LEU A 37 -3.79 14.09 0.56
CA LEU A 37 -4.53 12.81 0.63
C LEU A 37 -6.04 13.06 0.59
N TYR A 38 -6.56 13.93 1.46
CA TYR A 38 -7.99 14.25 1.54
C TYR A 38 -8.55 14.77 0.21
N LEU A 39 -7.82 15.64 -0.49
CA LEU A 39 -8.25 16.18 -1.79
C LEU A 39 -8.26 15.13 -2.90
N ASN A 40 -7.39 14.12 -2.83
CA ASN A 40 -7.34 13.02 -3.81
C ASN A 40 -8.34 11.90 -3.52
N VAL A 41 -8.97 11.89 -2.34
CA VAL A 41 -10.06 10.95 -2.00
C VAL A 41 -11.39 11.52 -2.50
N THR A 42 -12.18 10.67 -3.16
CA THR A 42 -13.53 11.01 -3.66
C THR A 42 -14.44 11.46 -2.53
N LYS A 43 -15.38 12.38 -2.81
CA LYS A 43 -16.20 13.01 -1.75
C LYS A 43 -16.99 11.99 -0.94
N GLU A 44 -17.45 10.94 -1.60
CA GLU A 44 -18.26 9.85 -1.05
C GLU A 44 -17.47 8.99 -0.05
N GLN A 45 -16.14 8.90 -0.23
CA GLN A 45 -15.27 8.11 0.64
C GLN A 45 -14.67 8.91 1.80
N ARG A 46 -14.76 10.25 1.76
CA ARG A 46 -14.20 11.14 2.81
C ARG A 46 -14.83 10.92 4.18
N ILE A 47 -16.05 10.39 4.25
CA ILE A 47 -16.69 10.00 5.51
C ILE A 47 -15.84 9.01 6.33
N HIS A 48 -14.98 8.21 5.68
CA HIS A 48 -14.08 7.31 6.37
C HIS A 48 -12.89 8.00 7.05
N LEU A 49 -12.66 9.28 6.72
CA LEU A 49 -11.53 10.09 7.20
C LEU A 49 -11.94 11.06 8.33
N ASP A 50 -13.22 11.12 8.69
CA ASP A 50 -13.70 11.98 9.77
C ASP A 50 -12.98 11.64 11.09
N GLY A 51 -12.44 12.67 11.76
CA GLY A 51 -11.69 12.53 13.01
C GLY A 51 -10.20 12.15 12.85
N ILE A 52 -9.72 11.91 11.62
CA ILE A 52 -8.29 11.66 11.34
C ILE A 52 -7.70 12.61 10.27
N ILE A 53 -8.44 13.66 9.88
CA ILE A 53 -8.10 14.54 8.76
C ILE A 53 -6.75 15.24 8.92
N ASP A 54 -6.30 15.46 10.15
CA ASP A 54 -5.04 16.18 10.43
C ASP A 54 -3.81 15.26 10.52
N ASP A 55 -4.02 13.93 10.50
CA ASP A 55 -2.95 12.95 10.62
C ASP A 55 -2.76 12.19 9.29
N PRO A 56 -1.76 12.56 8.48
CA PRO A 56 -1.53 11.95 7.17
C PRO A 56 -1.19 10.46 7.25
N VAL A 57 -0.57 10.01 8.35
CA VAL A 57 -0.24 8.60 8.55
C VAL A 57 -1.51 7.80 8.79
N LYS A 58 -2.38 8.29 9.70
CA LYS A 58 -3.67 7.63 9.95
C LYS A 58 -4.58 7.62 8.73
N ILE A 59 -4.59 8.70 7.93
CA ILE A 59 -5.35 8.72 6.66
C ILE A 59 -4.87 7.60 5.75
N TRP A 60 -3.55 7.44 5.59
CA TRP A 60 -2.99 6.41 4.73
C TRP A 60 -3.30 5.00 5.24
N GLU A 61 -3.11 4.73 6.54
CA GLU A 61 -3.46 3.45 7.17
C GLU A 61 -4.95 3.14 6.98
N LYS A 62 -5.83 4.13 7.13
CA LYS A 62 -7.27 3.95 6.94
C LYS A 62 -7.61 3.60 5.50
N LEU A 63 -6.99 4.27 4.53
CA LEU A 63 -7.17 3.98 3.12
C LEU A 63 -6.66 2.57 2.78
N GLU A 64 -5.52 2.15 3.32
CA GLU A 64 -5.00 0.80 3.16
C GLU A 64 -6.00 -0.24 3.71
N ILE A 65 -6.55 -0.03 4.91
CA ILE A 65 -7.54 -0.94 5.50
C ILE A 65 -8.82 -1.02 4.66
N VAL A 66 -9.30 0.10 4.13
CA VAL A 66 -10.56 0.15 3.36
C VAL A 66 -10.39 -0.44 1.96
N HIS A 67 -9.24 -0.24 1.33
CA HIS A 67 -9.04 -0.58 -0.10
C HIS A 67 -8.20 -1.84 -0.34
N VAL A 68 -7.41 -2.30 0.64
CA VAL A 68 -6.53 -3.47 0.49
C VAL A 68 -7.06 -4.61 1.35
N SER A 69 -7.79 -5.54 0.72
CA SER A 69 -8.24 -6.77 1.39
C SER A 69 -7.09 -7.77 1.52
N LYS A 70 -6.40 -7.77 2.66
CA LYS A 70 -5.32 -8.73 2.99
C LYS A 70 -5.85 -10.11 3.44
N LYS A 71 -6.94 -10.60 2.82
CA LYS A 71 -7.54 -11.91 3.10
C LYS A 71 -6.90 -13.00 2.21
N PRO A 72 -6.83 -14.27 2.68
CA PRO A 72 -6.26 -15.37 1.89
C PRO A 72 -6.87 -15.49 0.49
N GLY A 73 -8.19 -15.41 0.36
CA GLY A 73 -8.85 -15.50 -0.96
C GLY A 73 -8.41 -14.41 -1.95
N THR A 74 -8.11 -13.19 -1.50
CA THR A 74 -7.58 -12.14 -2.38
C THR A 74 -6.14 -12.45 -2.81
N ARG A 75 -5.33 -13.04 -1.91
CA ARG A 75 -3.99 -13.53 -2.26
C ARG A 75 -4.04 -14.72 -3.22
N PHE A 76 -5.00 -15.64 -3.07
CA PHE A 76 -5.16 -16.78 -3.97
C PHE A 76 -5.37 -16.33 -5.41
N ASN A 77 -6.24 -15.35 -5.63
CA ASN A 77 -6.43 -14.75 -6.94
C ASN A 77 -5.13 -14.10 -7.46
N ALA A 78 -4.39 -13.39 -6.62
CA ALA A 78 -3.12 -12.78 -7.01
C ALA A 78 -2.04 -13.83 -7.36
N TYR A 79 -2.00 -14.97 -6.66
CA TYR A 79 -1.13 -16.09 -7.01
C TYR A 79 -1.52 -16.70 -8.35
N ASP A 80 -2.80 -16.95 -8.59
CA ASP A 80 -3.30 -17.47 -9.86
C ASP A 80 -2.97 -16.53 -11.02
N ASP A 81 -3.23 -15.24 -10.88
CA ASP A 81 -2.88 -14.20 -11.86
C ASP A 81 -1.37 -14.19 -12.13
N PHE A 82 -0.54 -14.23 -11.08
CA PHE A 82 0.92 -14.22 -11.19
C PHE A 82 1.45 -15.46 -11.91
N PHE A 83 1.00 -16.66 -11.51
CA PHE A 83 1.42 -17.91 -12.15
C PHE A 83 0.81 -18.11 -13.54
N SER A 84 -0.23 -17.36 -13.89
CA SER A 84 -0.81 -17.30 -15.23
C SER A 84 -0.08 -16.35 -16.18
N ILE A 85 0.89 -15.57 -15.68
CA ILE A 85 1.71 -14.70 -16.54
C ILE A 85 2.44 -15.54 -17.59
N ARG A 86 2.12 -15.29 -18.86
CA ARG A 86 2.83 -15.83 -20.02
C ARG A 86 3.26 -14.68 -20.93
N LYS A 87 4.38 -14.89 -21.64
CA LYS A 87 4.83 -13.96 -22.68
C LYS A 87 3.81 -13.96 -23.81
N LYS A 88 3.34 -12.78 -24.23
CA LYS A 88 2.50 -12.64 -25.43
C LYS A 88 3.37 -12.63 -26.70
N GLU A 89 2.79 -12.96 -27.86
CA GLU A 89 3.51 -13.03 -29.14
C GLU A 89 4.27 -11.73 -29.44
N ASP A 90 3.56 -10.60 -29.41
CA ASP A 90 4.10 -9.26 -29.72
C ASP A 90 4.68 -8.50 -28.51
N GLU A 91 4.87 -9.18 -27.37
CA GLU A 91 5.38 -8.55 -26.16
C GLU A 91 6.91 -8.63 -26.07
N SER A 92 7.55 -7.53 -25.64
CA SER A 92 8.99 -7.51 -25.34
C SER A 92 9.30 -8.19 -24.00
N LEU A 93 10.51 -8.74 -23.86
CA LEU A 93 10.93 -9.34 -22.58
C LEU A 93 10.91 -8.33 -21.42
N GLN A 94 11.21 -7.06 -21.70
CA GLN A 94 11.17 -6.00 -20.68
C GLN A 94 9.75 -5.76 -20.18
N SER A 95 8.76 -5.72 -21.08
CA SER A 95 7.34 -5.62 -20.70
C SER A 95 6.89 -6.82 -19.87
N LEU A 96 7.32 -8.02 -20.25
CA LEU A 96 7.04 -9.23 -19.47
C LEU A 96 7.64 -9.13 -18.05
N MET A 97 8.90 -8.72 -17.93
CA MET A 97 9.56 -8.53 -16.63
C MET A 97 8.81 -7.52 -15.76
N THR A 98 8.38 -6.39 -16.32
CA THR A 98 7.57 -5.41 -15.61
C THR A 98 6.28 -6.03 -15.05
N ARG A 99 5.56 -6.85 -15.82
CA ARG A 99 4.35 -7.52 -15.32
C ARG A 99 4.65 -8.54 -14.21
N ILE A 100 5.77 -9.23 -14.28
CA ILE A 100 6.22 -10.15 -13.22
C ILE A 100 6.52 -9.37 -11.94
N ASP A 101 7.27 -8.28 -12.04
CA ASP A 101 7.60 -7.43 -10.89
C ASP A 101 6.34 -6.81 -10.26
N GLU A 102 5.42 -6.32 -11.09
CA GLU A 102 4.12 -5.79 -10.66
C GLU A 102 3.29 -6.86 -9.94
N GLY A 103 3.19 -8.07 -10.49
CA GLY A 103 2.45 -9.16 -9.88
C GLY A 103 3.05 -9.60 -8.53
N MET A 104 4.39 -9.65 -8.43
CA MET A 104 5.06 -9.95 -7.16
C MET A 104 4.83 -8.84 -6.13
N HIS A 105 4.90 -7.57 -6.53
CA HIS A 105 4.58 -6.45 -5.64
C HIS A 105 3.13 -6.47 -5.17
N GLN A 106 2.18 -6.85 -6.04
CA GLN A 106 0.79 -7.03 -5.66
C GLN A 106 0.62 -8.10 -4.59
N ILE A 107 1.27 -9.27 -4.76
CA ILE A 107 1.28 -10.34 -3.74
C ILE A 107 1.83 -9.81 -2.41
N GLN A 108 2.99 -9.13 -2.44
CA GLN A 108 3.62 -8.57 -1.24
C GLN A 108 2.71 -7.58 -0.51
N ASN A 109 2.01 -6.71 -1.25
CA ASN A 109 1.08 -5.73 -0.67
C ASN A 109 -0.15 -6.38 -0.01
N LEU A 110 -0.56 -7.56 -0.48
CA LEU A 110 -1.67 -8.33 0.07
C LEU A 110 -1.26 -9.19 1.28
N CYS A 111 0.03 -9.34 1.55
CA CYS A 111 0.52 -10.02 2.73
C CYS A 111 0.31 -9.15 3.99
N PRO A 112 -0.23 -9.72 5.08
CA PRO A 112 -0.27 -9.06 6.38
C PRO A 112 1.15 -8.77 6.90
N THR A 113 1.26 -7.83 7.83
CA THR A 113 2.51 -7.58 8.54
C THR A 113 2.94 -8.83 9.30
N GLY A 114 4.18 -9.29 9.07
CA GLY A 114 4.72 -10.49 9.71
C GLY A 114 4.39 -11.81 8.99
N PHE A 115 3.81 -11.77 7.79
CA PHE A 115 3.52 -12.96 7.00
C PHE A 115 4.78 -13.82 6.79
N SER A 116 4.69 -15.07 7.23
CA SER A 116 5.78 -16.03 7.32
C SER A 116 5.74 -17.06 6.19
N LEU A 117 6.86 -17.74 5.95
CA LEU A 117 6.92 -18.83 4.98
C LEU A 117 5.96 -19.98 5.34
N SER A 118 5.76 -20.27 6.63
CA SER A 118 4.80 -21.30 7.05
C SER A 118 3.35 -20.93 6.69
N GLU A 119 2.99 -19.65 6.74
CA GLU A 119 1.67 -19.19 6.31
C GLU A 119 1.53 -19.28 4.79
N LEU A 120 2.58 -18.98 4.03
CA LEU A 120 2.62 -19.22 2.59
C LEU A 120 2.42 -20.70 2.26
N ASP A 121 3.13 -21.61 2.92
CA ASP A 121 3.00 -23.06 2.70
C ASP A 121 1.57 -23.55 2.97
N ASN A 122 0.95 -23.05 4.05
CA ASN A 122 -0.44 -23.35 4.37
C ASN A 122 -1.40 -22.83 3.29
N GLU A 123 -1.18 -21.62 2.79
CA GLU A 123 -1.99 -21.03 1.73
C GLU A 123 -1.87 -21.79 0.41
N LEU A 124 -0.65 -22.15 0.00
CA LEU A 124 -0.42 -22.96 -1.19
C LEU A 124 -1.06 -24.34 -1.07
N THR A 125 -0.99 -24.96 0.12
CA THR A 125 -1.67 -26.22 0.41
C THR A 125 -3.19 -26.08 0.28
N CYS A 126 -3.76 -25.02 0.84
CA CYS A 126 -5.19 -24.74 0.71
C CYS A 126 -5.62 -24.51 -0.75
N MET A 127 -4.85 -23.75 -1.52
CA MET A 127 -5.14 -23.50 -2.94
C MET A 127 -5.17 -24.79 -3.75
N ALA A 128 -4.29 -25.75 -3.48
CA ALA A 128 -4.26 -27.03 -4.19
C ALA A 128 -5.47 -27.94 -3.90
N MET A 129 -6.23 -27.66 -2.83
CA MET A 129 -7.43 -28.42 -2.46
C MET A 129 -8.71 -27.85 -3.09
N ILE A 130 -8.65 -26.68 -3.73
CA ILE A 130 -9.78 -25.98 -4.36
C ILE A 130 -9.76 -26.27 -5.86
#